data_AF-A0A4V2G6T8-F1
#
_entry.id   AF-A0A4V2G6T8-F1
#
_cell.length_a   1.000
_cell.length_b   1.000
_cell.length_c   1.000
_cell.angle_alpha   90.00
_cell.angle_beta   90.00
_cell.angle_gamma   90.00
#
_symmetry.space_group_name_H-M   'P 1'
#
loop_
_entity.id
_entity.type
_entity.pdbx_description
1 polymer ?
#
loop_
_entity_poly.entity_id
_entity_poly.type
_entity_poly.pdbx_seq_one_letter_code
_entity_poly.pdbx_strand_id
1 'polypeptide(L)'
;MYERTPAPMIRQRGSLLLVVDHDSTGTDLPDLPSDPQVTTVVVATAEPPETLVLRALLNSALAPGCATVRLVLAGAGAADADGWCPARQLADSLGLPVIAPDGPVIALPGMLFVVGGGWWTFRPGAGPLAEGPRQPATPWQRAVTRPVPAGARLVATPIPAGIWLHGGDEPADADDPVLAVPSDPARVTLVIGRPGSADPDPQALIEYVRELAPAAGDELVLVPYGPGGRYVDDLAARLPGDAVAAVRVDAGLVGAEPDGATVRIVVDDAGLPGWRPPAQRLRYYGGDAPRLLEWRAPMPHLPALDVGTQRLREGWLVEVVRCGLWVRPEHVDDDTVRRMPAHPERLLLLVGTPSGPPAATVWPAVRWLLDALPDNELRYLQPVLPTGTAQPDGFPDAWTLTPDAEVMPVPPGVPDAADGWSDDPGCSGGRDDDPARQPALP
;
A
#
# COMPACT_ATOMS: atom_id res chain seq x y z
N MET A 1 -20.76 -6.83 -51.14
CA MET A 1 -21.44 -7.91 -50.39
C MET A 1 -21.18 -7.59 -48.94
N TYR A 2 -22.15 -6.98 -48.23
CA TYR A 2 -21.99 -6.67 -46.81
C TYR A 2 -22.16 -7.99 -46.06
N GLU A 3 -21.08 -8.55 -45.54
CA GLU A 3 -21.16 -9.63 -44.56
C GLU A 3 -21.95 -9.08 -43.37
N ARG A 4 -23.12 -9.66 -43.10
CA ARG A 4 -23.88 -9.33 -41.90
C ARG A 4 -23.11 -9.88 -40.71
N THR A 5 -22.56 -9.00 -39.88
CA THR A 5 -22.04 -9.38 -38.57
C THR A 5 -23.12 -10.19 -37.84
N PRO A 6 -22.81 -11.40 -37.33
CA PRO A 6 -23.79 -12.23 -36.64
C PRO A 6 -24.32 -11.47 -35.41
N ALA A 7 -25.62 -11.63 -35.13
CA ALA A 7 -26.25 -10.95 -34.01
C ALA A 7 -25.65 -11.41 -32.66
N PRO A 8 -25.46 -10.51 -31.69
CA PRO A 8 -24.97 -10.87 -30.36
C PRO A 8 -25.95 -11.82 -29.66
N MET A 9 -25.44 -12.66 -28.77
CA MET A 9 -26.22 -13.63 -28.00
C MET A 9 -26.07 -13.42 -26.49
N ILE A 10 -27.08 -13.85 -25.73
CA ILE A 10 -27.03 -13.88 -24.26
C ILE A 10 -26.65 -15.28 -23.77
N ARG A 11 -25.71 -15.33 -22.82
CA ARG A 11 -25.42 -16.51 -21.99
C ARG A 11 -25.75 -16.18 -20.54
N GLN A 12 -26.52 -17.04 -19.88
CA GLN A 12 -26.91 -16.84 -18.48
C GLN A 12 -26.03 -17.67 -17.53
N ARG A 13 -25.58 -17.05 -16.44
CA ARG A 13 -24.87 -17.69 -15.32
C ARG A 13 -25.48 -17.19 -14.00
N GLY A 14 -26.48 -17.89 -13.47
CA GLY A 14 -27.21 -17.43 -12.28
C GLY A 14 -27.94 -16.10 -12.56
N SER A 15 -27.63 -15.05 -11.80
CA SER A 15 -28.15 -13.68 -11.96
C SER A 15 -27.31 -12.79 -12.91
N LEU A 16 -26.27 -13.36 -13.51
CA LEU A 16 -25.43 -12.70 -14.51
C LEU A 16 -25.92 -13.05 -15.92
N LEU A 17 -26.15 -12.04 -16.74
CA LEU A 17 -26.37 -12.15 -18.18
C LEU A 17 -25.12 -11.65 -18.90
N LEU A 18 -24.52 -12.48 -19.74
CA LEU A 18 -23.35 -12.15 -20.55
C LEU A 18 -23.79 -11.99 -22.01
N VAL A 19 -23.72 -10.77 -22.53
CA VAL A 19 -23.97 -10.43 -23.94
C VAL A 19 -22.64 -10.50 -24.67
N VAL A 20 -22.51 -11.43 -25.61
CA VAL A 20 -21.26 -11.68 -26.34
C VAL A 20 -21.49 -11.88 -27.83
N ASP A 21 -20.43 -11.70 -28.61
CA ASP A 21 -20.42 -12.09 -30.01
C ASP A 21 -20.59 -13.61 -30.16
N HIS A 22 -21.23 -14.00 -31.25
CA HIS A 22 -21.62 -15.39 -31.51
C HIS A 22 -20.44 -16.38 -31.44
N ASP A 23 -19.26 -15.95 -31.87
CA ASP A 23 -18.06 -16.80 -31.98
C ASP A 23 -17.11 -16.70 -30.77
N SER A 24 -17.51 -15.97 -29.72
CA SER A 24 -16.69 -15.84 -28.52
C SER A 24 -16.66 -17.13 -27.69
N THR A 25 -15.46 -17.61 -27.37
CA THR A 25 -15.24 -18.83 -26.58
C THR A 25 -15.43 -18.63 -25.07
N GLY A 26 -15.71 -17.38 -24.65
CA GLY A 26 -16.09 -17.03 -23.28
C GLY A 26 -15.16 -15.99 -22.66
N THR A 27 -15.69 -15.24 -21.69
CA THR A 27 -14.95 -14.31 -20.85
C THR A 27 -14.85 -14.91 -19.46
N ASP A 28 -13.64 -15.08 -18.95
CA ASP A 28 -13.44 -15.40 -17.55
C ASP A 28 -13.72 -14.12 -16.75
N LEU A 29 -14.75 -14.15 -15.92
CA LEU A 29 -15.18 -13.02 -15.12
C LEU A 29 -14.96 -13.38 -13.64
N PRO A 30 -14.43 -12.47 -12.83
CA PRO A 30 -14.35 -12.70 -11.39
C PRO A 30 -15.76 -12.84 -10.81
N ASP A 31 -15.85 -13.31 -9.57
CA ASP A 31 -17.11 -13.34 -8.83
C ASP A 31 -17.69 -11.92 -8.72
N LEU A 32 -18.73 -11.65 -9.51
CA LEU A 32 -19.37 -10.34 -9.55
C LEU A 32 -20.37 -10.18 -8.39
N PRO A 33 -20.67 -8.94 -7.97
CA PRO A 33 -21.62 -8.70 -6.90
C PRO A 33 -23.01 -9.24 -7.26
N SER A 34 -23.54 -10.13 -6.40
CA SER A 34 -24.86 -10.71 -6.55
C SER A 34 -25.88 -10.00 -5.65
N ASP A 35 -27.07 -9.75 -6.19
CA ASP A 35 -28.24 -9.24 -5.48
C ASP A 35 -29.47 -9.87 -6.14
N PRO A 36 -30.38 -10.51 -5.39
CA PRO A 36 -31.54 -11.19 -5.95
C PRO A 36 -32.50 -10.26 -6.71
N GLN A 37 -32.47 -8.95 -6.45
CA GLN A 37 -33.30 -7.95 -7.12
C GLN A 37 -32.59 -7.26 -8.29
N VAL A 38 -31.28 -7.47 -8.46
CA VAL A 38 -30.47 -6.83 -9.50
C VAL A 38 -29.90 -7.87 -10.46
N THR A 39 -30.32 -7.80 -11.74
CA THR A 39 -29.67 -8.59 -12.79
C THR A 39 -28.46 -7.84 -13.31
N THR A 40 -27.27 -8.44 -13.23
CA THR A 40 -26.05 -7.86 -13.79
C THR A 40 -25.91 -8.30 -15.25
N VAL A 41 -25.74 -7.34 -16.15
CA VAL A 41 -25.59 -7.55 -17.59
C VAL A 41 -24.20 -7.10 -17.98
N VAL A 42 -23.33 -8.02 -18.41
CA VAL A 42 -21.99 -7.70 -18.93
C VAL A 42 -22.03 -7.76 -20.44
N VAL A 43 -21.61 -6.67 -21.08
CA VAL A 43 -21.51 -6.59 -22.54
C VAL A 43 -20.06 -6.76 -22.94
N ALA A 44 -19.74 -7.91 -23.53
CA ALA A 44 -18.42 -8.30 -23.99
C ALA A 44 -18.47 -8.63 -25.49
N THR A 45 -18.84 -7.62 -26.28
CA THR A 45 -18.87 -7.65 -27.75
C THR A 45 -17.77 -6.76 -28.31
N ALA A 46 -17.30 -7.03 -29.53
CA ALA A 46 -16.30 -6.21 -30.21
C ALA A 46 -16.79 -4.77 -30.44
N GLU A 47 -18.09 -4.63 -30.78
CA GLU A 47 -18.78 -3.36 -30.87
C GLU A 47 -20.00 -3.36 -29.94
N PRO A 48 -20.30 -2.27 -29.22
CA PRO A 48 -21.48 -2.20 -28.37
C PRO A 48 -22.77 -2.39 -29.20
N PRO A 49 -23.69 -3.27 -28.79
CA PRO A 49 -24.94 -3.47 -29.51
C PRO A 49 -25.83 -2.23 -29.41
N GLU A 50 -26.62 -1.98 -30.45
CA GLU A 50 -27.64 -0.94 -30.41
C GLU A 50 -28.62 -1.15 -29.24
N THR A 51 -29.10 -0.07 -28.63
CA THR A 51 -30.00 -0.14 -27.46
C THR A 51 -31.26 -0.96 -27.73
N LEU A 52 -31.82 -0.91 -28.94
CA LEU A 52 -33.00 -1.71 -29.31
C LEU A 52 -32.70 -3.21 -29.36
N VAL A 53 -31.53 -3.60 -29.86
CA VAL A 53 -31.07 -4.99 -29.88
C VAL A 53 -30.86 -5.47 -28.45
N LEU A 54 -30.16 -4.67 -27.64
CA LEU A 54 -29.93 -4.99 -26.23
C LEU A 54 -31.25 -5.15 -25.47
N ARG A 55 -32.22 -4.26 -25.68
CA ARG A 55 -33.57 -4.36 -25.10
C ARG A 55 -34.26 -5.67 -25.48
N ALA A 56 -34.25 -6.02 -26.76
CA ALA A 56 -34.90 -7.24 -27.25
C ALA A 56 -34.30 -8.49 -26.60
N LEU A 57 -32.97 -8.54 -26.49
CA LEU A 57 -32.26 -9.61 -25.81
C LEU A 57 -32.65 -9.68 -24.32
N LEU A 58 -32.61 -8.54 -23.61
CA LEU A 58 -32.90 -8.49 -22.17
C LEU A 58 -34.36 -8.85 -21.84
N ASN A 59 -35.33 -8.38 -22.61
CA ASN A 59 -36.74 -8.71 -22.40
C ASN A 59 -37.01 -10.22 -22.37
N SER A 60 -36.22 -11.00 -23.11
CA SER A 60 -36.35 -12.47 -23.16
C SER A 60 -35.61 -13.20 -22.03
N ALA A 61 -34.63 -12.53 -21.40
CA ALA A 61 -33.67 -13.17 -20.49
C ALA A 61 -33.76 -12.71 -19.03
N LEU A 62 -34.38 -11.56 -18.76
CA LEU A 62 -34.54 -11.06 -17.39
C LEU A 62 -35.40 -12.02 -16.55
N ALA A 63 -34.92 -12.34 -15.35
CA ALA A 63 -35.64 -13.21 -14.43
C ALA A 63 -36.94 -12.55 -13.93
N PRO A 64 -38.01 -13.33 -13.68
CA PRO A 64 -39.19 -12.82 -12.99
C PRO A 64 -38.81 -12.21 -11.63
N GLY A 65 -39.24 -10.98 -11.38
CA GLY A 65 -38.93 -10.26 -10.14
C GLY A 65 -37.65 -9.40 -10.19
N CYS A 66 -36.95 -9.34 -11.34
CA CYS A 66 -35.88 -8.37 -11.55
C CYS A 66 -36.42 -6.94 -11.36
N ALA A 67 -35.87 -6.23 -10.38
CA ALA A 67 -36.28 -4.86 -10.06
C ALA A 67 -35.33 -3.81 -10.65
N THR A 68 -34.09 -4.18 -11.00
CA THR A 68 -33.07 -3.27 -11.54
C THR A 68 -32.09 -4.02 -12.42
N VAL A 69 -31.62 -3.36 -13.48
CA VAL A 69 -30.56 -3.88 -14.35
C VAL A 69 -29.26 -3.14 -14.07
N ARG A 70 -28.19 -3.85 -13.74
CA ARG A 70 -26.83 -3.28 -13.69
C ARG A 70 -26.13 -3.56 -15.02
N LEU A 71 -26.01 -2.54 -15.86
CA LEU A 71 -25.40 -2.64 -17.18
C LEU A 71 -23.90 -2.33 -17.09
N VAL A 72 -23.07 -3.36 -17.23
CA VAL A 72 -21.61 -3.26 -17.32
C VAL A 72 -21.24 -3.11 -18.80
N LEU A 73 -21.29 -1.87 -19.26
CA LEU A 73 -20.88 -1.42 -20.59
C LEU A 73 -20.23 -0.04 -20.45
N ALA A 74 -18.93 0.07 -20.74
CA ALA A 74 -18.18 1.30 -20.55
C ALA A 74 -18.83 2.49 -21.26
N GLY A 75 -18.96 3.61 -20.55
CA GLY A 75 -19.58 4.84 -21.07
C GLY A 75 -21.11 4.80 -21.27
N ALA A 76 -21.81 3.69 -20.95
CA ALA A 76 -23.25 3.59 -21.19
C ALA A 76 -24.10 4.59 -20.37
N GLY A 77 -23.56 5.10 -19.27
CA GLY A 77 -24.13 6.16 -18.44
C GLY A 77 -23.70 7.58 -18.85
N ALA A 78 -22.75 7.73 -19.77
CA ALA A 78 -22.38 9.04 -20.30
C ALA A 78 -23.43 9.52 -21.32
N ALA A 79 -23.74 10.81 -21.29
CA ALA A 79 -24.52 11.46 -22.33
C ALA A 79 -23.58 11.96 -23.43
N ASP A 80 -23.96 11.78 -24.69
CA ASP A 80 -23.25 12.38 -25.82
C ASP A 80 -23.59 13.88 -25.98
N ALA A 81 -23.06 14.50 -27.04
CA ALA A 81 -23.25 15.92 -27.31
C ALA A 81 -24.72 16.32 -27.53
N ASP A 82 -25.57 15.38 -27.96
CA ASP A 82 -27.01 15.58 -28.17
C ASP A 82 -27.83 15.24 -26.90
N GLY A 83 -27.15 14.89 -25.81
CA GLY A 83 -27.77 14.47 -24.55
C GLY A 83 -28.33 13.05 -24.59
N TRP A 84 -28.01 12.28 -25.63
CA TRP A 84 -28.42 10.89 -25.75
C TRP A 84 -27.54 10.00 -24.85
N CYS A 85 -28.19 9.10 -24.11
CA CYS A 85 -27.53 8.24 -23.13
C CYS A 85 -28.11 6.81 -23.25
N PRO A 86 -27.28 5.79 -23.60
CA PRO A 86 -27.75 4.43 -23.80
C PRO A 86 -28.53 3.87 -22.61
N ALA A 87 -28.02 4.07 -21.39
CA ALA A 87 -28.64 3.55 -20.17
C ALA A 87 -29.99 4.18 -19.86
N ARG A 88 -30.15 5.49 -20.13
CA ARG A 88 -31.44 6.18 -20.00
C ARG A 88 -32.46 5.60 -20.97
N GLN A 89 -32.09 5.47 -22.24
CA GLN A 89 -32.97 4.90 -23.27
C GLN A 89 -33.37 3.46 -22.93
N LEU A 90 -32.42 2.67 -22.45
CA LEU A 90 -32.68 1.31 -22.02
C LEU A 90 -33.66 1.29 -20.83
N ALA A 91 -33.45 2.14 -19.81
CA ALA A 91 -34.33 2.25 -18.65
C ALA A 91 -35.77 2.60 -19.05
N ASP A 92 -35.95 3.65 -19.86
CA ASP A 92 -37.25 4.09 -20.35
C ASP A 92 -37.94 2.98 -21.18
N SER A 93 -37.17 2.24 -21.99
CA SER A 93 -37.70 1.19 -22.86
C SER A 93 -38.06 -0.12 -22.15
N LEU A 94 -37.35 -0.44 -21.05
CA LEU A 94 -37.62 -1.60 -20.20
C LEU A 94 -38.67 -1.30 -19.13
N GLY A 95 -38.87 -0.01 -18.79
CA GLY A 95 -39.67 0.39 -17.64
C GLY A 95 -39.03 0.01 -16.29
N LEU A 96 -37.71 -0.22 -16.27
CA LEU A 96 -36.94 -0.62 -15.10
C LEU A 96 -35.76 0.33 -14.87
N PRO A 97 -35.35 0.56 -13.61
CA PRO A 97 -34.09 1.23 -13.32
C PRO A 97 -32.90 0.53 -13.98
N VAL A 98 -31.99 1.31 -14.57
CA VAL A 98 -30.71 0.85 -15.11
C VAL A 98 -29.57 1.57 -14.40
N ILE A 99 -28.63 0.81 -13.84
CA ILE A 99 -27.37 1.33 -13.27
C ILE A 99 -26.28 1.14 -14.31
N ALA A 100 -25.59 2.19 -14.72
CA ALA A 100 -24.58 2.14 -15.77
C ALA A 100 -23.38 3.07 -15.48
N PRO A 101 -22.18 2.74 -15.98
CA PRO A 101 -20.97 3.52 -15.77
C PRO A 101 -20.85 4.63 -16.81
N ASP A 102 -20.31 5.79 -16.45
CA ASP A 102 -19.96 6.85 -17.41
C ASP A 102 -18.53 6.72 -17.98
N GLY A 103 -17.75 5.75 -17.49
CA GLY A 103 -16.35 5.53 -17.88
C GLY A 103 -15.96 4.05 -17.97
N PRO A 104 -14.65 3.76 -18.11
CA PRO A 104 -14.10 2.41 -18.10
C PRO A 104 -14.42 1.67 -16.80
N VAL A 105 -14.79 0.40 -16.88
CA VAL A 105 -15.10 -0.46 -15.72
C VAL A 105 -14.04 -1.52 -15.52
N ILE A 106 -13.57 -1.65 -14.28
CA ILE A 106 -12.77 -2.79 -13.82
C ILE A 106 -13.68 -3.71 -13.00
N ALA A 107 -13.64 -5.00 -13.30
CA ALA A 107 -14.29 -6.04 -12.52
C ALA A 107 -13.30 -6.64 -11.52
N LEU A 108 -13.68 -6.64 -10.25
CA LEU A 108 -12.90 -7.18 -9.13
C LEU A 108 -13.76 -8.19 -8.37
N PRO A 109 -13.16 -9.11 -7.59
CA PRO A 109 -13.92 -10.00 -6.72
C PRO A 109 -14.89 -9.22 -5.82
N GLY A 110 -16.19 -9.44 -6.00
CA GLY A 110 -17.28 -8.83 -5.25
C GLY A 110 -17.60 -7.37 -5.59
N MET A 111 -16.91 -6.73 -6.55
CA MET A 111 -17.05 -5.30 -6.83
C MET A 111 -16.85 -4.95 -8.31
N LEU A 112 -17.53 -3.90 -8.76
CA LEU A 112 -17.26 -3.21 -10.02
C LEU A 112 -16.82 -1.77 -9.72
N PHE A 113 -15.81 -1.27 -10.43
CA PHE A 113 -15.25 0.06 -10.22
C PHE A 113 -15.13 0.84 -11.53
N VAL A 114 -15.50 2.12 -11.53
CA VAL A 114 -15.31 3.02 -12.69
C VAL A 114 -14.06 3.85 -12.49
N VAL A 115 -13.12 3.76 -13.44
CA VAL A 115 -11.87 4.55 -13.42
C VAL A 115 -12.13 5.96 -13.95
N GLY A 116 -11.82 6.98 -13.16
CA GLY A 116 -11.96 8.38 -13.56
C GLY A 116 -13.41 8.87 -13.72
N GLY A 117 -14.39 8.10 -13.24
CA GLY A 117 -15.82 8.38 -13.41
C GLY A 117 -16.68 7.79 -12.29
N GLY A 118 -17.94 7.52 -12.60
CA GLY A 118 -18.92 7.01 -11.65
C GLY A 118 -20.01 6.15 -12.27
N TRP A 119 -20.70 5.46 -11.39
CA TRP A 119 -21.96 4.79 -11.70
C TRP A 119 -23.13 5.76 -11.55
N TRP A 120 -24.11 5.57 -12.42
CA TRP A 120 -25.33 6.36 -12.47
C TRP A 120 -26.55 5.47 -12.52
N THR A 121 -27.55 5.80 -11.72
CA THR A 121 -28.88 5.16 -11.77
C THR A 121 -29.82 6.00 -12.61
N PHE A 122 -30.36 5.39 -13.66
CA PHE A 122 -31.38 5.95 -14.55
C PHE A 122 -32.71 5.28 -14.23
N ARG A 123 -33.69 6.05 -13.77
CA ARG A 123 -35.07 5.57 -13.56
C ARG A 123 -35.97 6.09 -14.68
N PRO A 124 -36.97 5.30 -15.14
CA PRO A 124 -37.89 5.74 -16.17
C PRO A 124 -38.52 7.10 -15.84
N GLY A 125 -38.40 8.06 -16.75
CA GLY A 125 -38.97 9.41 -16.59
C GLY A 125 -38.35 10.29 -15.50
N ALA A 126 -37.23 9.91 -14.89
CA ALA A 126 -36.57 10.70 -13.84
C ALA A 126 -35.18 11.23 -14.26
N GLY A 127 -34.66 12.19 -13.47
CA GLY A 127 -33.27 12.63 -13.58
C GLY A 127 -32.28 11.51 -13.20
N PRO A 128 -31.05 11.54 -13.75
CA PRO A 128 -30.04 10.55 -13.39
C PRO A 128 -29.53 10.79 -11.96
N LEU A 129 -29.24 9.73 -11.22
CA LEU A 129 -28.72 9.80 -9.86
C LEU A 129 -27.28 9.26 -9.82
N ALA A 130 -26.33 10.07 -9.39
CA ALA A 130 -24.95 9.61 -9.19
C ALA A 130 -24.86 8.67 -7.99
N GLU A 131 -24.21 7.51 -8.19
CA GLU A 131 -24.00 6.50 -7.15
C GLU A 131 -22.55 6.50 -6.62
N GLY A 132 -21.61 7.08 -7.39
CA GLY A 132 -20.17 7.07 -7.10
C GLY A 132 -19.41 5.96 -7.85
N PRO A 133 -18.11 5.80 -7.62
CA PRO A 133 -17.26 4.97 -8.49
C PRO A 133 -17.36 3.46 -8.25
N ARG A 134 -17.88 2.99 -7.11
CA ARG A 134 -18.03 1.55 -6.79
C ARG A 134 -19.47 1.08 -6.91
N GLN A 135 -19.63 -0.15 -7.40
CA GLN A 135 -20.89 -0.89 -7.39
C GLN A 135 -20.69 -2.34 -6.88
N PRO A 136 -21.39 -2.74 -5.81
CA PRO A 136 -22.26 -1.91 -4.97
C PRO A 136 -21.48 -0.80 -4.26
N ALA A 137 -22.16 0.31 -3.92
CA ALA A 137 -21.55 1.38 -3.16
C ALA A 137 -21.22 0.89 -1.73
N THR A 138 -19.99 1.15 -1.28
CA THR A 138 -19.60 0.86 0.10
C THR A 138 -20.24 1.87 1.06
N PRO A 139 -20.52 1.50 2.33
CA PRO A 139 -21.08 2.43 3.32
C PRO A 139 -20.29 3.73 3.45
N TRP A 140 -18.96 3.63 3.32
CA TRP A 140 -18.04 4.76 3.40
C TRP A 140 -17.87 5.53 2.07
N GLN A 141 -18.41 5.06 0.94
CA GLN A 141 -18.22 5.72 -0.37
C GLN A 141 -18.61 7.20 -0.37
N ARG A 142 -19.73 7.54 0.29
CA ARG A 142 -20.19 8.94 0.35
C ARG A 142 -19.31 9.82 1.24
N ALA A 143 -18.63 9.21 2.21
CA ALA A 143 -17.75 9.90 3.15
C ALA A 143 -16.40 10.27 2.54
N VAL A 144 -15.92 9.49 1.57
CA VAL A 144 -14.59 9.62 0.95
C VAL A 144 -14.54 10.59 -0.23
N THR A 145 -15.68 11.05 -0.75
CA THR A 145 -15.74 12.02 -1.84
C THR A 145 -15.51 13.43 -1.31
N ARG A 146 -14.28 13.73 -0.87
CA ARG A 146 -13.89 15.05 -0.36
C ARG A 146 -12.88 15.73 -1.27
N PRO A 147 -13.04 17.04 -1.54
CA PRO A 147 -12.03 17.80 -2.26
C PRO A 147 -10.74 17.90 -1.43
N VAL A 148 -9.60 17.87 -2.10
CA VAL A 148 -8.30 18.20 -1.48
C VAL A 148 -8.23 19.72 -1.25
N PRO A 149 -7.59 20.21 -0.17
CA PRO A 149 -7.35 21.64 0.02
C PRO A 149 -6.70 22.30 -1.21
N ALA A 150 -7.21 23.46 -1.61
CA ALA A 150 -6.72 24.17 -2.78
C ALA A 150 -5.25 24.59 -2.63
N GLY A 151 -4.43 24.31 -3.65
CA GLY A 151 -3.00 24.67 -3.67
C GLY A 151 -2.08 23.66 -2.98
N ALA A 152 -2.62 22.61 -2.35
CA ALA A 152 -1.81 21.51 -1.85
C ALA A 152 -1.20 20.71 -3.02
N ARG A 153 0.05 20.26 -2.85
CA ARG A 153 0.67 19.27 -3.76
C ARG A 153 0.25 17.86 -3.35
N LEU A 154 -1.05 17.63 -3.42
CA LEU A 154 -1.69 16.37 -3.04
C LEU A 154 -2.86 16.11 -3.99
N VAL A 155 -2.93 14.91 -4.53
CA VAL A 155 -4.03 14.42 -5.35
C VAL A 155 -4.68 13.26 -4.61
N ALA A 156 -6.02 13.28 -4.54
CA ALA A 156 -6.83 12.23 -3.96
C ALA A 156 -7.63 11.54 -5.07
N THR A 157 -7.13 10.41 -5.53
CA THR A 157 -7.74 9.64 -6.62
C THR A 157 -8.56 8.49 -6.03
N PRO A 158 -9.87 8.36 -6.34
CA PRO A 158 -10.63 7.20 -5.94
C PRO A 158 -10.02 5.91 -6.50
N ILE A 159 -9.92 4.88 -5.67
CA ILE A 159 -9.51 3.52 -6.06
C ILE A 159 -10.50 2.49 -5.50
N PRO A 160 -10.56 1.25 -5.99
CA PRO A 160 -11.54 0.26 -5.52
C PRO A 160 -11.58 0.09 -3.98
N ALA A 161 -10.43 0.05 -3.31
CA ALA A 161 -10.35 -0.10 -1.85
C ALA A 161 -10.57 1.18 -1.03
N GLY A 162 -10.56 2.36 -1.68
CA GLY A 162 -10.67 3.63 -0.98
C GLY A 162 -10.07 4.80 -1.77
N ILE A 163 -9.03 5.43 -1.24
CA ILE A 163 -8.43 6.63 -1.83
C ILE A 163 -6.93 6.42 -2.00
N TRP A 164 -6.41 6.85 -3.14
CA TRP A 164 -4.99 6.96 -3.40
C TRP A 164 -4.55 8.41 -3.25
N LEU A 165 -3.64 8.65 -2.30
CA LEU A 165 -3.08 9.95 -1.94
C LEU A 165 -1.66 10.03 -2.47
N HIS A 166 -1.43 10.85 -3.50
CA HIS A 166 -0.13 10.95 -4.16
C HIS A 166 0.20 12.38 -4.58
N GLY A 167 1.46 12.63 -4.91
CA GLY A 167 1.86 13.83 -5.64
C GLY A 167 1.68 13.65 -7.15
N GLY A 168 1.60 14.76 -7.88
CA GLY A 168 1.47 14.78 -9.33
C GLY A 168 0.05 14.54 -9.85
N ASP A 169 -0.25 15.12 -11.02
CA ASP A 169 -1.59 15.15 -11.61
C ASP A 169 -1.80 14.12 -12.74
N GLU A 170 -0.82 13.24 -12.97
CA GLU A 170 -0.93 12.22 -14.00
C GLU A 170 -2.04 11.22 -13.65
N PRO A 171 -2.89 10.80 -14.60
CA PRO A 171 -3.89 9.77 -14.33
C PRO A 171 -3.23 8.44 -13.96
N ALA A 172 -3.99 7.60 -13.26
CA ALA A 172 -3.59 6.22 -13.00
C ALA A 172 -3.62 5.42 -14.30
N ASP A 173 -2.61 4.59 -14.53
CA ASP A 173 -2.68 3.56 -15.56
C ASP A 173 -3.73 2.51 -15.17
N ALA A 174 -4.45 1.95 -16.16
CA ALA A 174 -5.50 0.97 -15.90
C ALA A 174 -4.98 -0.32 -15.24
N ASP A 175 -3.68 -0.61 -15.43
CA ASP A 175 -2.99 -1.77 -14.88
C ASP A 175 -2.16 -1.42 -13.62
N ASP A 176 -2.31 -0.21 -13.06
CA ASP A 176 -1.58 0.19 -11.86
C ASP A 176 -1.95 -0.74 -10.68
N PRO A 177 -0.96 -1.34 -9.98
CA PRO A 177 -1.18 -2.22 -8.83
C PRO A 177 -2.08 -1.64 -7.74
N VAL A 178 -2.16 -0.31 -7.61
CA VAL A 178 -3.06 0.35 -6.65
C VAL A 178 -4.53 0.03 -6.88
N LEU A 179 -4.92 -0.27 -8.13
CA LEU A 179 -6.29 -0.64 -8.50
C LEU A 179 -6.63 -2.09 -8.12
N ALA A 180 -5.62 -2.91 -7.83
CA ALA A 180 -5.80 -4.30 -7.38
C ALA A 180 -5.89 -4.44 -5.85
N VAL A 181 -5.75 -3.35 -5.09
CA VAL A 181 -5.85 -3.41 -3.62
C VAL A 181 -7.24 -3.93 -3.22
N PRO A 182 -7.34 -4.99 -2.39
CA PRO A 182 -8.62 -5.55 -1.98
C PRO A 182 -9.48 -4.54 -1.23
N SER A 183 -10.76 -4.45 -1.61
CA SER A 183 -11.73 -3.57 -0.95
C SER A 183 -12.29 -4.22 0.32
N ASP A 184 -12.37 -3.46 1.41
CA ASP A 184 -13.05 -3.86 2.65
C ASP A 184 -14.33 -3.01 2.80
N PRO A 185 -15.53 -3.62 2.80
CA PRO A 185 -16.77 -2.85 2.95
C PRO A 185 -16.88 -2.16 4.32
N ALA A 186 -16.15 -2.61 5.33
CA ALA A 186 -16.18 -2.05 6.68
C ALA A 186 -15.11 -0.98 6.95
N ARG A 187 -14.10 -0.83 6.08
CA ARG A 187 -12.97 0.08 6.31
C ARG A 187 -12.56 0.80 5.04
N VAL A 188 -12.16 2.06 5.18
CA VAL A 188 -11.54 2.82 4.08
C VAL A 188 -10.05 2.53 4.05
N THR A 189 -9.53 2.16 2.88
CA THR A 189 -8.09 2.05 2.63
C THR A 189 -7.55 3.32 1.98
N LEU A 190 -6.49 3.87 2.57
CA LEU A 190 -5.73 4.99 2.04
C LEU A 190 -4.36 4.48 1.58
N VAL A 191 -4.14 4.49 0.28
CA VAL A 191 -2.83 4.21 -0.31
C VAL A 191 -2.06 5.51 -0.42
N ILE A 192 -0.81 5.55 0.04
CA ILE A 192 -0.02 6.78 0.15
C ILE A 192 1.27 6.67 -0.65
N GLY A 193 1.51 7.67 -1.50
CA GLY A 193 2.66 7.75 -2.40
C GLY A 193 2.37 7.14 -3.79
N ARG A 194 3.24 7.44 -4.76
CA ARG A 194 3.22 6.88 -6.11
C ARG A 194 4.67 6.68 -6.58
N PRO A 195 5.03 5.50 -7.09
CA PRO A 195 6.34 5.28 -7.70
C PRO A 195 6.62 6.27 -8.84
N GLY A 196 7.84 6.80 -8.91
CA GLY A 196 8.30 7.68 -9.98
C GLY A 196 7.68 9.08 -9.95
N SER A 197 6.92 9.40 -8.90
CA SER A 197 6.26 10.69 -8.72
C SER A 197 6.83 11.45 -7.52
N ALA A 198 6.61 12.76 -7.50
CA ALA A 198 6.97 13.58 -6.35
C ALA A 198 6.23 13.12 -5.09
N ASP A 199 6.91 13.22 -3.95
CA ASP A 199 6.29 12.94 -2.65
C ASP A 199 5.07 13.85 -2.40
N PRO A 200 4.00 13.31 -1.81
CA PRO A 200 2.89 14.14 -1.36
C PRO A 200 3.34 15.11 -0.25
N ASP A 201 2.73 16.28 -0.20
CA ASP A 201 2.94 17.24 0.90
C ASP A 201 2.49 16.62 2.24
N PRO A 202 3.41 16.43 3.22
CA PRO A 202 3.09 15.79 4.49
C PRO A 202 2.03 16.52 5.30
N GLN A 203 2.01 17.86 5.26
CA GLN A 203 1.07 18.65 6.03
C GLN A 203 -0.34 18.53 5.42
N ALA A 204 -0.44 18.65 4.10
CA ALA A 204 -1.70 18.45 3.39
C ALA A 204 -2.24 17.03 3.59
N LEU A 205 -1.36 16.03 3.63
CA LEU A 205 -1.71 14.64 3.91
C LEU A 205 -2.34 14.50 5.31
N ILE A 206 -1.71 15.05 6.35
CA ILE A 206 -2.24 15.04 7.72
C ILE A 206 -3.61 15.72 7.80
N GLU A 207 -3.75 16.90 7.18
CA GLU A 207 -5.00 17.66 7.17
C GLU A 207 -6.12 16.89 6.49
N TYR A 208 -5.86 16.36 5.29
CA TYR A 208 -6.83 15.57 4.53
C TYR A 208 -7.31 14.33 5.31
N VAL A 209 -6.39 13.57 5.90
CA VAL A 209 -6.75 12.34 6.62
C VAL A 209 -7.50 12.65 7.91
N ARG A 210 -7.15 13.73 8.62
CA ARG A 210 -7.89 14.18 9.81
C ARG A 210 -9.32 14.60 9.47
N GLU A 211 -9.52 15.28 8.35
CA GLU A 211 -10.87 15.67 7.91
C GLU A 211 -11.70 14.45 7.50
N LEU A 212 -11.08 13.48 6.83
CA LEU A 212 -11.74 12.26 6.36
C LEU A 212 -12.14 11.32 7.51
N ALA A 213 -11.26 11.18 8.50
CA ALA A 213 -11.32 10.21 9.58
C ALA A 213 -12.72 10.06 10.24
N PRO A 214 -13.41 11.13 10.69
CA PRO A 214 -14.72 11.02 11.32
C PRO A 214 -15.81 10.37 10.44
N ALA A 215 -15.63 10.39 9.12
CA ALA A 215 -16.58 9.83 8.18
C ALA A 215 -16.17 8.44 7.65
N ALA A 216 -14.92 8.02 7.91
CA ALA A 216 -14.36 6.76 7.42
C ALA A 216 -14.60 5.55 8.37
N GLY A 217 -15.22 5.78 9.53
CA GLY A 217 -15.51 4.77 10.54
C GLY A 217 -14.48 4.73 11.67
N ASP A 218 -14.52 3.66 12.47
CA ASP A 218 -13.68 3.54 13.67
C ASP A 218 -12.20 3.20 13.38
N GLU A 219 -11.92 2.64 12.20
CA GLU A 219 -10.59 2.16 11.82
C GLU A 219 -10.29 2.45 10.33
N LEU A 220 -9.16 3.12 10.10
CA LEU A 220 -8.59 3.34 8.77
C LEU A 220 -7.51 2.31 8.45
N VAL A 221 -7.32 1.97 7.18
CA VAL A 221 -6.17 1.20 6.70
C VAL A 221 -5.25 2.11 5.90
N LEU A 222 -3.97 2.18 6.26
CA LEU A 222 -2.93 2.91 5.51
C LEU A 222 -2.00 1.91 4.82
N VAL A 223 -1.66 2.18 3.56
CA VAL A 223 -0.80 1.33 2.74
C VAL A 223 0.23 2.18 2.02
N PRO A 224 1.54 1.95 2.19
CA PRO A 224 2.57 2.68 1.45
C PRO A 224 2.66 2.17 0.01
N TYR A 225 2.88 3.07 -0.94
CA TYR A 225 3.12 2.76 -2.35
C TYR A 225 4.24 3.64 -2.93
N GLY A 226 5.39 3.05 -3.22
CA GLY A 226 6.60 3.79 -3.60
C GLY A 226 7.23 4.59 -2.44
N PRO A 227 8.26 5.39 -2.72
CA PRO A 227 9.00 6.17 -1.70
C PRO A 227 8.14 7.15 -0.91
N GLY A 228 7.12 7.73 -1.55
CA GLY A 228 6.17 8.65 -0.91
C GLY A 228 5.34 8.00 0.21
N GLY A 229 5.30 6.66 0.29
CA GLY A 229 4.65 5.92 1.37
C GLY A 229 5.32 6.03 2.74
N ARG A 230 6.51 6.64 2.84
CA ARG A 230 7.26 6.80 4.10
C ARG A 230 6.49 7.52 5.23
N TYR A 231 5.47 8.31 4.88
CA TYR A 231 4.66 9.05 5.86
C TYR A 231 3.58 8.22 6.56
N VAL A 232 3.38 6.96 6.15
CA VAL A 232 2.32 6.10 6.70
C VAL A 232 2.46 5.89 8.21
N ASP A 233 3.69 5.66 8.69
CA ASP A 233 3.91 5.38 10.13
C ASP A 233 3.70 6.64 10.98
N ASP A 234 4.16 7.80 10.50
CA ASP A 234 3.95 9.10 11.17
C ASP A 234 2.45 9.44 11.27
N LEU A 235 1.69 9.19 10.20
CA LEU A 235 0.24 9.35 10.21
C LEU A 235 -0.41 8.38 11.20
N ALA A 236 -0.04 7.10 11.14
CA ALA A 236 -0.62 6.07 12.00
C ALA A 236 -0.35 6.33 13.49
N ALA A 237 0.78 6.96 13.84
CA ALA A 237 1.08 7.36 15.20
C ALA A 237 0.29 8.59 15.69
N ARG A 238 -0.11 9.50 14.78
CA ARG A 238 -0.73 10.79 15.11
C ARG A 238 -2.26 10.84 14.98
N LEU A 239 -2.86 9.90 14.26
CA LEU A 239 -4.30 9.87 13.97
C LEU A 239 -5.17 9.21 15.06
N PRO A 240 -4.76 8.09 15.69
CA PRO A 240 -5.56 7.46 16.73
C PRO A 240 -5.82 8.39 17.92
N GLY A 241 -7.01 8.29 18.52
CA GLY A 241 -7.46 9.15 19.61
C GLY A 241 -8.55 10.09 19.12
N ASP A 242 -8.19 11.33 18.82
CA ASP A 242 -9.16 12.40 18.52
C ASP A 242 -9.90 12.22 17.18
N ALA A 243 -9.32 11.50 16.22
CA ALA A 243 -9.86 11.38 14.86
C ALA A 243 -10.45 9.99 14.55
N VAL A 244 -9.79 8.92 14.99
CA VAL A 244 -10.21 7.52 14.80
C VAL A 244 -9.83 6.68 16.03
N ALA A 245 -10.53 5.57 16.27
CA ALA A 245 -10.22 4.69 17.39
C ALA A 245 -8.89 3.93 17.19
N ALA A 246 -8.59 3.54 15.95
CA ALA A 246 -7.34 2.89 15.58
C ALA A 246 -6.96 3.13 14.11
N VAL A 247 -5.69 2.94 13.80
CA VAL A 247 -5.18 2.90 12.43
C VAL A 247 -4.49 1.58 12.19
N ARG A 248 -4.80 0.92 11.08
CA ARG A 248 -4.12 -0.28 10.63
C ARG A 248 -3.13 0.10 9.54
N VAL A 249 -1.92 -0.44 9.60
CA VAL A 249 -0.86 -0.18 8.62
C VAL A 249 -0.45 -1.49 7.98
N ASP A 250 -0.58 -1.58 6.67
CA ASP A 250 0.01 -2.65 5.89
C ASP A 250 1.42 -2.26 5.45
N ALA A 251 2.32 -3.23 5.37
CA ALA A 251 3.73 -2.96 5.07
C ALA A 251 4.00 -2.56 3.60
N GLY A 252 3.00 -2.72 2.73
CA GLY A 252 3.07 -2.47 1.29
C GLY A 252 1.82 -2.99 0.58
N LEU A 253 1.84 -3.00 -0.75
CA LEU A 253 0.73 -3.51 -1.55
C LEU A 253 0.57 -5.03 -1.41
N VAL A 254 -0.66 -5.51 -1.57
CA VAL A 254 -0.95 -6.94 -1.54
C VAL A 254 -0.39 -7.61 -2.79
N GLY A 255 0.38 -8.69 -2.59
CA GLY A 255 0.84 -9.59 -3.63
C GLY A 255 0.67 -11.05 -3.21
N ALA A 256 1.17 -11.96 -4.05
CA ALA A 256 1.14 -13.39 -3.81
C ALA A 256 2.56 -13.97 -3.88
N GLU A 257 2.85 -14.90 -2.98
CA GLU A 257 4.01 -15.78 -3.06
C GLU A 257 3.78 -16.91 -4.09
N PRO A 258 4.84 -17.60 -4.56
CA PRO A 258 4.71 -18.72 -5.49
C PRO A 258 3.83 -19.88 -4.98
N ASP A 259 3.69 -20.02 -3.66
CA ASP A 259 2.81 -21.00 -3.01
C ASP A 259 1.36 -20.53 -2.87
N GLY A 260 1.05 -19.31 -3.35
CA GLY A 260 -0.26 -18.68 -3.26
C GLY A 260 -0.52 -17.93 -1.96
N ALA A 261 0.43 -17.90 -1.02
CA ALA A 261 0.27 -17.15 0.22
C ALA A 261 0.22 -15.64 -0.07
N THR A 262 -0.75 -14.95 0.54
CA THR A 262 -0.85 -13.50 0.41
C THR A 262 0.24 -12.82 1.23
N VAL A 263 1.01 -11.93 0.60
CA VAL A 263 2.09 -11.17 1.22
C VAL A 263 1.94 -9.68 0.92
N ARG A 264 2.53 -8.82 1.74
CA ARG A 264 2.64 -7.38 1.49
C ARG A 264 4.04 -7.07 1.01
N ILE A 265 4.11 -6.39 -0.12
CA ILE A 265 5.34 -6.14 -0.87
C ILE A 265 5.56 -4.63 -0.93
N VAL A 266 6.77 -4.20 -0.58
CA VAL A 266 7.20 -2.82 -0.77
C VAL A 266 7.46 -2.62 -2.26
N VAL A 267 6.86 -1.59 -2.85
CA VAL A 267 7.12 -1.21 -4.23
C VAL A 267 8.19 -0.12 -4.25
N ASP A 268 9.19 -0.26 -5.12
CA ASP A 268 10.27 0.72 -5.25
C ASP A 268 9.83 1.94 -6.09
N ASP A 269 10.76 2.89 -6.30
CA ASP A 269 10.49 4.09 -7.09
C ASP A 269 10.25 3.80 -8.59
N ALA A 270 10.73 2.67 -9.10
CA ALA A 270 10.50 2.26 -10.48
C ALA A 270 9.13 1.57 -10.67
N GLY A 271 8.34 1.44 -9.60
CA GLY A 271 7.07 0.71 -9.62
C GLY A 271 7.24 -0.80 -9.59
N LEU A 272 8.46 -1.29 -9.34
CA LEU A 272 8.74 -2.71 -9.32
C LEU A 272 8.50 -3.30 -7.92
N PRO A 273 7.95 -4.52 -7.83
CA PRO A 273 7.87 -5.24 -6.57
C PRO A 273 9.27 -5.45 -5.97
N GLY A 274 9.52 -4.85 -4.82
CA GLY A 274 10.78 -4.93 -4.09
C GLY A 274 10.77 -6.06 -3.06
N TRP A 275 11.01 -5.69 -1.81
CA TRP A 275 11.18 -6.63 -0.71
C TRP A 275 9.91 -6.81 0.14
N ARG A 276 9.93 -7.80 1.04
CA ARG A 276 8.77 -8.26 1.80
C ARG A 276 9.06 -8.16 3.30
N PRO A 277 8.65 -7.08 3.97
CA PRO A 277 8.99 -6.85 5.36
C PRO A 277 8.50 -7.99 6.28
N PRO A 278 9.27 -8.40 7.31
CA PRO A 278 8.79 -9.41 8.26
C PRO A 278 7.50 -8.98 8.95
N ALA A 279 7.39 -7.71 9.35
CA ALA A 279 6.13 -7.14 9.83
C ALA A 279 5.21 -6.87 8.64
N GLN A 280 4.06 -7.54 8.58
CA GLN A 280 3.15 -7.48 7.43
C GLN A 280 2.00 -6.51 7.66
N ARG A 281 1.50 -6.46 8.90
CA ARG A 281 0.39 -5.61 9.31
C ARG A 281 0.49 -5.25 10.78
N LEU A 282 0.29 -3.98 11.10
CA LEU A 282 0.27 -3.46 12.45
C LEU A 282 -1.01 -2.69 12.73
N ARG A 283 -1.32 -2.50 14.01
CA ARG A 283 -2.41 -1.65 14.48
C ARG A 283 -1.91 -0.65 15.51
N TYR A 284 -2.20 0.61 15.27
CA TYR A 284 -1.83 1.75 16.08
C TYR A 284 -3.03 2.21 16.90
N TYR A 285 -2.78 2.51 18.17
CA TYR A 285 -3.72 3.11 19.11
C TYR A 285 -3.08 4.39 19.68
N GLY A 286 -3.92 5.29 20.22
CA GLY A 286 -3.42 6.56 20.75
C GLY A 286 -2.50 6.32 21.94
N GLY A 287 -1.25 6.78 21.86
CA GLY A 287 -0.28 6.71 22.94
C GLY A 287 0.42 5.36 23.14
N ASP A 288 -0.07 4.26 22.57
CA ASP A 288 0.52 2.92 22.72
C ASP A 288 1.56 2.60 21.64
N ALA A 289 2.41 1.60 21.89
CA ALA A 289 3.24 1.01 20.84
C ALA A 289 2.35 0.25 19.82
N PRO A 290 2.72 0.23 18.54
CA PRO A 290 1.94 -0.48 17.54
C PRO A 290 1.92 -1.98 17.82
N ARG A 291 0.74 -2.58 17.69
CA ARG A 291 0.54 -4.03 17.86
C ARG A 291 0.68 -4.72 16.53
N LEU A 292 1.59 -5.68 16.46
CA LEU A 292 1.74 -6.56 15.30
C LEU A 292 0.49 -7.44 15.17
N LEU A 293 -0.10 -7.48 13.98
CA LEU A 293 -1.28 -8.32 13.68
C LEU A 293 -0.91 -9.50 12.77
N GLU A 294 -0.12 -9.23 11.73
CA GLU A 294 0.33 -10.23 10.77
C GLU A 294 1.84 -10.07 10.54
N TRP A 295 2.52 -11.19 10.38
CA TRP A 295 3.98 -11.23 10.24
C TRP A 295 4.45 -12.49 9.52
N ARG A 296 5.66 -12.41 8.96
CA ARG A 296 6.40 -13.53 8.40
C ARG A 296 7.47 -13.95 9.39
N ALA A 297 7.56 -15.25 9.66
CA ALA A 297 8.55 -15.78 10.58
C ALA A 297 9.96 -15.69 9.95
N PRO A 298 10.90 -14.95 10.57
CA PRO A 298 12.29 -14.92 10.08
C PRO A 298 12.95 -16.30 10.20
N MET A 299 12.47 -17.15 11.13
CA MET A 299 12.94 -18.52 11.30
C MET A 299 11.76 -19.51 11.11
N PRO A 300 11.38 -19.88 9.88
CA PRO A 300 10.17 -20.69 9.62
C PRO A 300 10.12 -22.05 10.33
N HIS A 301 11.29 -22.58 10.70
CA HIS A 301 11.43 -23.87 11.39
C HIS A 301 11.34 -23.77 12.92
N LEU A 302 11.30 -22.55 13.49
CA LEU A 302 11.19 -22.34 14.92
C LEU A 302 9.75 -22.00 15.31
N PRO A 303 9.25 -22.55 16.42
CA PRO A 303 7.93 -22.17 16.92
C PRO A 303 7.94 -20.71 17.38
N ALA A 304 6.83 -20.02 17.13
CA ALA A 304 6.56 -18.73 17.75
C ALA A 304 6.31 -18.92 19.26
N LEU A 305 6.90 -18.06 20.08
CA LEU A 305 6.60 -17.98 21.51
C LEU A 305 5.38 -17.09 21.76
N ASP A 306 5.25 -16.02 20.98
CA ASP A 306 4.16 -15.05 20.98
C ASP A 306 4.05 -14.42 19.58
N VAL A 307 3.12 -13.49 19.38
CA VAL A 307 2.95 -12.75 18.13
C VAL A 307 4.27 -12.07 17.75
N GLY A 308 4.81 -12.42 16.59
CA GLY A 308 6.07 -11.85 16.08
C GLY A 308 7.34 -12.32 16.76
N THR A 309 7.28 -13.21 17.76
CA THR A 309 8.43 -13.51 18.62
C THR A 309 8.87 -14.96 18.51
N GLN A 310 10.17 -15.20 18.26
CA GLN A 310 10.77 -16.53 18.21
C GLN A 310 12.01 -16.60 19.10
N ARG A 311 12.24 -17.74 19.74
CA ARG A 311 13.46 -17.98 20.53
C ARG A 311 14.61 -18.37 19.61
N LEU A 312 15.64 -17.54 19.54
CA LEU A 312 16.88 -17.89 18.82
C LEU A 312 17.74 -18.85 19.66
N ARG A 313 17.80 -18.61 20.96
CA ARG A 313 18.58 -19.44 21.89
C ARG A 313 18.16 -19.14 23.31
N GLU A 314 18.73 -19.88 24.26
CA GLU A 314 18.55 -19.56 25.68
C GLU A 314 18.95 -18.10 25.96
N GLY A 315 18.01 -17.35 26.53
CA GLY A 315 18.15 -15.95 26.91
C GLY A 315 17.98 -14.92 25.77
N TRP A 316 17.84 -15.34 24.51
CA TRP A 316 17.73 -14.41 23.36
C TRP A 316 16.56 -14.73 22.44
N LEU A 317 15.82 -13.68 22.11
CA LEU A 317 14.68 -13.70 21.21
C LEU A 317 14.96 -12.88 19.96
N VAL A 318 14.27 -13.21 18.87
CA VAL A 318 14.04 -12.30 17.75
C VAL A 318 12.57 -11.91 17.77
N GLU A 319 12.31 -10.61 17.74
CA GLU A 319 10.98 -10.02 17.64
C GLU A 319 10.85 -9.28 16.31
N VAL A 320 9.74 -9.52 15.61
CA VAL A 320 9.37 -8.77 14.42
C VAL A 320 8.74 -7.45 14.85
N VAL A 321 9.36 -6.35 14.46
CA VAL A 321 8.91 -4.97 14.75
C VAL A 321 8.68 -4.20 13.47
N ARG A 322 8.04 -3.02 13.54
CA ARG A 322 7.69 -2.24 12.35
C ARG A 322 8.88 -1.99 11.43
N CYS A 323 10.02 -1.63 12.01
CA CYS A 323 11.23 -1.28 11.29
C CYS A 323 12.11 -2.47 10.85
N GLY A 324 11.78 -3.69 11.30
CA GLY A 324 12.50 -4.89 10.92
C GLY A 324 12.53 -5.98 11.99
N LEU A 325 13.73 -6.43 12.34
CA LEU A 325 13.97 -7.50 13.31
C LEU A 325 14.71 -6.95 14.53
N TRP A 326 14.25 -7.33 15.71
CA TRP A 326 14.87 -6.94 16.97
C TRP A 326 15.35 -8.16 17.74
N VAL A 327 16.67 -8.33 17.81
CA VAL A 327 17.33 -9.37 18.61
C VAL A 327 17.58 -8.81 20.01
N ARG A 328 16.89 -9.37 21.00
CA ARG A 328 16.89 -8.86 22.38
C ARG A 328 16.99 -9.96 23.44
N PRO A 329 17.45 -9.62 24.66
CA PRO A 329 17.32 -10.53 25.78
C PRO A 329 15.85 -10.82 26.10
N GLU A 330 15.53 -12.04 26.54
CA GLU A 330 14.15 -12.49 26.80
C GLU A 330 13.41 -11.64 27.85
N HIS A 331 14.14 -11.09 28.83
CA HIS A 331 13.60 -10.29 29.93
C HIS A 331 13.44 -8.79 29.60
N VAL A 332 13.91 -8.34 28.44
CA VAL A 332 13.81 -6.94 28.03
C VAL A 332 12.51 -6.72 27.28
N ASP A 333 11.79 -5.66 27.67
CA ASP A 333 10.58 -5.19 27.01
C ASP A 333 10.68 -3.67 26.82
N ASP A 334 10.73 -3.19 25.57
CA ASP A 334 11.01 -1.78 25.25
C ASP A 334 10.13 -1.32 24.08
N ASP A 335 9.14 -0.49 24.42
CA ASP A 335 8.21 0.10 23.45
C ASP A 335 8.85 1.11 22.52
N THR A 336 10.00 1.68 22.89
CA THR A 336 10.71 2.68 22.07
C THR A 336 11.14 2.06 20.74
N VAL A 337 11.66 0.83 20.78
CA VAL A 337 12.03 0.07 19.58
C VAL A 337 10.81 -0.27 18.73
N ARG A 338 9.69 -0.65 19.35
CA ARG A 338 8.45 -0.98 18.64
C ARG A 338 7.83 0.20 17.92
N ARG A 339 8.07 1.42 18.41
CA ARG A 339 7.57 2.67 17.81
C ARG A 339 8.42 3.17 16.65
N MET A 340 9.62 2.61 16.43
CA MET A 340 10.48 3.04 15.35
C MET A 340 9.78 2.82 13.99
N PRO A 341 9.72 3.85 13.12
CA PRO A 341 9.10 3.73 11.81
C PRO A 341 9.92 2.82 10.90
N ALA A 342 9.29 2.29 9.86
CA ALA A 342 10.01 1.51 8.86
C ALA A 342 10.90 2.38 7.99
N HIS A 343 12.07 1.84 7.66
CA HIS A 343 12.93 2.43 6.66
C HIS A 343 12.43 2.04 5.25
N PRO A 344 12.29 2.99 4.29
CA PRO A 344 11.72 2.69 2.98
C PRO A 344 12.53 1.66 2.18
N GLU A 345 13.86 1.68 2.35
CA GLU A 345 14.78 0.88 1.53
C GLU A 345 15.58 -0.18 2.30
N ARG A 346 15.32 -0.35 3.61
CA ARG A 346 16.15 -1.19 4.47
C ARG A 346 15.31 -1.99 5.45
N LEU A 347 15.76 -3.22 5.70
CA LEU A 347 15.34 -4.06 6.80
C LEU A 347 16.30 -3.82 7.96
N LEU A 348 15.86 -3.16 9.04
CA LEU A 348 16.73 -2.93 10.18
C LEU A 348 16.86 -4.20 11.02
N LEU A 349 18.09 -4.61 11.30
CA LEU A 349 18.40 -5.66 12.28
C LEU A 349 18.98 -5.00 13.53
N LEU A 350 18.11 -4.76 14.51
CA LEU A 350 18.47 -4.16 15.79
C LEU A 350 18.99 -5.24 16.74
N VAL A 351 20.18 -5.06 17.32
CA VAL A 351 20.76 -6.03 18.26
C VAL A 351 21.04 -5.38 19.60
N GLY A 352 20.33 -5.80 20.65
CA GLY A 352 20.43 -5.24 21.99
C GLY A 352 19.30 -4.27 22.32
N THR A 353 19.60 -3.21 23.05
CA THR A 353 18.59 -2.23 23.52
C THR A 353 19.15 -0.82 23.40
N PRO A 354 18.31 0.22 23.23
CA PRO A 354 18.77 1.61 23.29
C PRO A 354 19.58 1.94 24.56
N SER A 355 19.29 1.25 25.67
CA SER A 355 19.90 1.49 26.98
C SER A 355 21.34 1.02 27.14
N GLY A 356 21.88 0.20 26.23
CA GLY A 356 23.27 -0.25 26.33
C GLY A 356 23.67 -1.38 25.38
N PRO A 357 24.99 -1.62 25.24
CA PRO A 357 25.53 -2.63 24.33
C PRO A 357 25.09 -4.05 24.73
N PRO A 358 24.79 -4.93 23.76
CA PRO A 358 24.42 -6.31 24.06
C PRO A 358 25.61 -7.10 24.60
N ALA A 359 25.34 -8.12 25.41
CA ALA A 359 26.39 -9.05 25.84
C ALA A 359 26.95 -9.80 24.61
N ALA A 360 28.27 -10.01 24.58
CA ALA A 360 28.96 -10.68 23.46
C ALA A 360 28.41 -12.08 23.13
N THR A 361 27.69 -12.69 24.08
CA THR A 361 27.01 -13.95 23.85
C THR A 361 25.90 -13.87 22.79
N VAL A 362 25.43 -12.69 22.38
CA VAL A 362 24.40 -12.53 21.35
C VAL A 362 24.87 -12.96 19.95
N TRP A 363 26.15 -12.77 19.63
CA TRP A 363 26.64 -12.82 18.25
C TRP A 363 26.46 -14.17 17.56
N PRO A 364 26.64 -15.33 18.22
CA PRO A 364 26.28 -16.61 17.62
C PRO A 364 24.80 -16.73 17.24
N ALA A 365 23.88 -16.14 18.02
CA ALA A 365 22.46 -16.11 17.68
C ALA A 365 22.19 -15.21 16.47
N VAL A 366 22.82 -14.03 16.42
CA VAL A 366 22.67 -13.12 15.28
C VAL A 366 23.19 -13.78 14.01
N ARG A 367 24.36 -14.45 14.08
CA ARG A 367 24.91 -15.18 12.93
C ARG A 367 23.94 -16.24 12.44
N TRP A 368 23.38 -17.04 13.35
CA TRP A 368 22.40 -18.06 12.99
C TRP A 368 21.14 -17.50 12.35
N LEU A 369 20.65 -16.35 12.84
CA LEU A 369 19.54 -15.63 12.21
C LEU A 369 19.92 -15.18 10.79
N LEU A 370 21.07 -14.54 10.61
CA LEU A 370 21.53 -14.08 9.30
C LEU A 370 21.67 -15.23 8.30
N ASP A 371 22.19 -16.38 8.74
CA ASP A 371 22.35 -17.57 7.89
C ASP A 371 21.00 -18.20 7.47
N ALA A 372 19.92 -17.89 8.20
CA ALA A 372 18.58 -18.41 7.94
C ALA A 372 17.71 -17.45 7.11
N LEU A 373 18.09 -16.17 7.01
CA LEU A 373 17.33 -15.19 6.24
C LEU A 373 17.48 -15.44 4.73
N PRO A 374 16.40 -15.30 3.94
CA PRO A 374 16.48 -15.35 2.49
C PRO A 374 17.43 -14.30 1.90
N ASP A 375 18.13 -14.63 0.80
CA ASP A 375 19.08 -13.74 0.11
C ASP A 375 18.46 -12.38 -0.27
N ASN A 376 17.19 -12.40 -0.67
CA ASN A 376 16.48 -11.18 -1.02
C ASN A 376 16.23 -10.28 0.20
N GLU A 377 16.11 -10.81 1.42
CA GLU A 377 15.99 -10.00 2.64
C GLU A 377 17.37 -9.50 3.10
N LEU A 378 18.39 -10.35 3.01
CA LEU A 378 19.78 -9.99 3.32
C LEU A 378 20.27 -8.79 2.49
N ARG A 379 19.83 -8.67 1.23
CA ARG A 379 20.17 -7.53 0.36
C ARG A 379 19.72 -6.17 0.91
N TYR A 380 18.64 -6.13 1.68
CA TYR A 380 18.12 -4.89 2.27
C TYR A 380 18.50 -4.75 3.75
N LEU A 381 19.15 -5.76 4.32
CA LEU A 381 19.46 -5.80 5.74
C LEU A 381 20.50 -4.74 6.11
N GLN A 382 20.20 -3.98 7.15
CA GLN A 382 21.09 -3.01 7.75
C GLN A 382 21.21 -3.31 9.24
N PRO A 383 22.36 -3.79 9.73
CA PRO A 383 22.57 -3.96 11.16
C PRO A 383 22.51 -2.60 11.86
N VAL A 384 21.91 -2.56 13.04
CA VAL A 384 21.85 -1.37 13.89
C VAL A 384 22.21 -1.77 15.32
N LEU A 385 23.25 -1.14 15.87
CA LEU A 385 23.82 -1.46 17.18
C LEU A 385 23.71 -0.26 18.13
N PRO A 386 23.43 -0.47 19.43
CA PRO A 386 23.43 0.60 20.43
C PRO A 386 24.77 1.36 20.47
N THR A 387 24.72 2.66 20.71
CA THR A 387 25.91 3.50 20.90
C THR A 387 26.90 2.85 21.88
N GLY A 388 28.17 2.79 21.48
CA GLY A 388 29.24 2.17 22.27
C GLY A 388 29.40 0.66 22.09
N THR A 389 28.59 0.02 21.25
CA THR A 389 28.79 -1.37 20.85
C THR A 389 29.94 -1.46 19.84
N ALA A 390 30.93 -2.30 20.12
CA ALA A 390 32.00 -2.58 19.16
C ALA A 390 31.44 -3.33 17.93
N GLN A 391 31.90 -2.93 16.74
CA GLN A 391 31.57 -3.63 15.49
C GLN A 391 32.04 -5.10 15.59
N PRO A 392 31.15 -6.10 15.46
CA PRO A 392 31.56 -7.49 15.56
C PRO A 392 32.27 -7.94 14.27
N ASP A 393 33.31 -8.76 14.44
CA ASP A 393 34.10 -9.25 13.30
C ASP A 393 33.24 -10.03 12.29
N GLY A 394 33.42 -9.71 11.01
CA GLY A 394 32.72 -10.35 9.90
C GLY A 394 31.21 -10.06 9.84
N PHE A 395 30.74 -8.97 10.47
CA PHE A 395 29.41 -8.43 10.27
C PHE A 395 29.44 -7.23 9.31
N PRO A 396 28.36 -6.97 8.55
CA PRO A 396 28.23 -5.76 7.75
C PRO A 396 28.33 -4.51 8.64
N ASP A 397 28.79 -3.40 8.07
CA ASP A 397 28.90 -2.13 8.77
C ASP A 397 27.56 -1.74 9.39
N ALA A 398 27.55 -1.62 10.72
CA ALA A 398 26.35 -1.31 11.47
C ALA A 398 26.09 0.20 11.50
N TRP A 399 24.81 0.56 11.55
CA TRP A 399 24.36 1.89 11.98
C TRP A 399 24.29 1.96 13.50
N THR A 400 24.23 3.18 14.02
CA THR A 400 24.16 3.43 15.46
C THR A 400 22.71 3.65 15.90
N LEU A 401 22.30 3.00 16.98
CA LEU A 401 21.06 3.24 17.71
C LEU A 401 21.35 4.11 18.94
N THR A 402 20.80 5.32 18.97
CA THR A 402 20.94 6.22 20.12
C THR A 402 20.03 5.77 21.29
N PRO A 403 20.26 6.28 22.52
CA PRO A 403 19.37 6.02 23.65
C PRO A 403 17.91 6.44 23.42
N ASP A 404 17.68 7.42 22.54
CA ASP A 404 16.35 7.91 22.16
C ASP A 404 15.73 7.08 21.00
N ALA A 405 16.34 5.93 20.68
CA ALA A 405 15.99 5.05 19.56
C ALA A 405 16.05 5.72 18.18
N GLU A 406 16.91 6.73 18.02
CA GLU A 406 17.22 7.29 16.71
C GLU A 406 18.29 6.44 16.02
N VAL A 407 18.12 6.24 14.72
CA VAL A 407 19.05 5.46 13.89
C VAL A 407 19.90 6.42 13.09
N MET A 408 21.21 6.35 13.29
CA MET A 408 22.17 7.20 12.61
C MET A 408 23.09 6.35 11.74
N PRO A 409 23.25 6.66 10.44
CA PRO A 409 24.30 6.04 9.64
C PRO A 409 25.65 6.39 10.25
N VAL A 410 26.55 5.41 10.35
CA VAL A 410 27.93 5.69 10.73
C VAL A 410 28.54 6.54 9.63
N PRO A 411 29.13 7.71 9.95
CA PRO A 411 29.82 8.53 8.95
C PRO A 411 30.87 7.65 8.26
N PRO A 412 30.96 7.66 6.91
CA PRO A 412 32.03 6.94 6.23
C PRO A 412 33.36 7.41 6.82
N GLY A 413 34.11 6.47 7.38
CA GLY A 413 35.19 6.76 8.33
C GLY A 413 36.14 7.84 7.82
N VAL A 414 36.33 8.88 8.63
CA VAL A 414 37.65 9.49 8.73
C VAL A 414 38.54 8.35 9.25
N PRO A 415 39.55 7.88 8.50
CA PRO A 415 40.39 6.77 8.94
C PRO A 415 40.95 7.10 10.32
N ASP A 416 40.86 6.11 11.23
CA ASP A 416 41.29 6.22 12.62
C ASP A 416 42.67 6.87 12.70
N ALA A 417 42.72 8.12 13.19
CA ALA A 417 43.96 8.83 13.47
C ALA A 417 44.63 8.33 14.76
N ALA A 418 44.37 7.08 15.16
CA ALA A 418 44.76 6.51 16.45
C ALA A 418 46.01 5.62 16.40
N ASP A 419 46.64 5.41 15.23
CA ASP A 419 47.90 4.64 15.12
C ASP A 419 49.17 5.51 15.00
N GLY A 420 49.08 6.80 15.37
CA GLY A 420 50.12 7.79 15.06
C GLY A 420 50.71 8.57 16.23
N TRP A 421 50.75 8.05 17.46
CA TRP A 421 51.56 8.66 18.54
C TRP A 421 52.30 7.60 19.34
N SER A 422 53.37 7.06 18.73
CA SER A 422 54.51 6.56 19.49
C SER A 422 55.33 7.74 19.97
N ASP A 423 55.32 7.98 21.28
CA ASP A 423 56.32 8.76 21.97
C ASP A 423 57.69 8.10 21.80
N ASP A 424 58.59 8.79 21.10
CA ASP A 424 60.01 8.44 20.98
C ASP A 424 60.82 9.38 21.90
N PRO A 425 61.31 8.93 23.07
CA PRO A 425 62.11 9.77 23.95
C PRO A 425 63.60 9.54 23.65
N GLY A 426 64.19 10.41 22.83
CA GLY A 426 65.62 10.63 22.87
C GLY A 426 66.29 10.90 21.54
N CYS A 427 66.64 12.17 21.29
CA CYS A 427 67.96 12.52 20.80
C CYS A 427 68.27 13.99 21.05
N SER A 428 69.26 14.18 21.91
CA SER A 428 70.04 15.37 22.16
C SER A 428 70.88 15.83 20.95
N GLY A 429 71.14 17.14 20.87
CA GLY A 429 72.19 17.78 20.06
C GLY A 429 71.66 18.28 18.71
N GLY A 430 71.90 19.50 18.25
CA GLY A 430 72.94 20.48 18.54
C GLY A 430 72.63 21.77 17.79
N ARG A 431 73.27 22.85 18.25
CA ARG A 431 73.20 24.22 17.75
C ARG A 431 73.83 24.38 16.35
N ASP A 432 73.34 25.38 15.62
CA ASP A 432 74.09 26.52 15.01
C ASP A 432 73.19 27.08 13.89
N ASP A 433 72.65 28.31 14.05
CA ASP A 433 73.22 29.58 13.53
C ASP A 433 73.30 29.59 11.99
N ASP A 434 72.83 30.55 11.19
CA ASP A 434 72.28 31.90 11.33
C ASP A 434 71.84 32.31 9.87
N PRO A 435 71.64 33.57 9.44
CA PRO A 435 70.33 34.14 9.13
C PRO A 435 70.14 34.63 7.68
N ALA A 436 68.99 35.30 7.48
CA ALA A 436 68.71 36.34 6.48
C ALA A 436 68.04 35.91 5.16
N ARG A 437 66.74 36.23 5.03
CA ARG A 437 66.26 37.36 4.21
C ARG A 437 64.75 37.62 4.37
N GLN A 438 64.48 38.82 4.90
CA GLN A 438 63.32 39.71 4.76
C GLN A 438 62.86 39.94 3.28
N PRO A 439 61.80 40.74 2.98
CA PRO A 439 60.36 40.49 3.15
C PRO A 439 59.52 40.86 1.88
N ALA A 440 58.19 40.72 2.00
CA ALA A 440 57.06 41.46 1.40
C ALA A 440 57.31 42.51 0.27
N LEU A 441 56.63 42.51 -0.89
CA LEU A 441 55.28 43.04 -1.25
C LEU A 441 55.25 43.19 -2.81
N PRO A 442 54.14 43.57 -3.49
CA PRO A 442 52.76 43.75 -3.07
C PRO A 442 51.77 42.69 -3.60
#